data_AF-A0A0B7AMC8-F1
#
_entry.id   AF-A0A0B7AMC8-F1
#
_cell.length_a   1.000
_cell.length_b   1.000
_cell.length_c   1.000
_cell.angle_alpha   90.00
_cell.angle_beta   90.00
_cell.angle_gamma   90.00
#
_symmetry.space_group_name_H-M   'P 1'
#
loop_
_entity.id
_entity.type
_entity.pdbx_description
1 polymer ?
#
loop_
_entity_poly.entity_id
_entity_poly.type
_entity_poly.pdbx_seq_one_letter_code
_entity_poly.pdbx_strand_id
1 'polypeptide(L)'
;KIVEDLSKNGGGCRVFPIKFDSNFRNAVRACNPYFDENATQEILDEWRPWLCPFDMLVIGGLQCLELFLPTSLPPELHHKGFKLWLDEFLKLWKSFHSMPSWEGSLINLFSRLAHDNVGYIDWTPHIPMIFTRLLRSFCLPVGAKQLIPNRNQNAYDIISVSTWIVSMMGGPDTSVQDHITKLFKALHSFFHPSNVGRWTLRLGSFLHNLPKMFVRRLCRERYKVMSWLPPISDEYKLTDAQVTEFVESMKSSVFVAMFSKFGSQEASMAMRNLATLRPEIVAPLLLEKMYPAMETLIEPHRLIACMICIVSVVRPMLTSPKYYPEGPSHVLPLLNLALPGIDPNDFKKTLVTLQMISTFVTLIPIVDCSIACHTVPGLTEHEKDLCSATAQFEDFVLSFLDRIQNLIEHSSQEVTSFGALERQTPEQSVLEVGLASTVSAMLQQCSTAIYMSALKKIHQFVISNVFEVKVSGKLAAHLVRAVIRTKPEIGLKMFIPHLCSNIQTFLQDRKFCISYL
;
A
#
# COMPACT_ATOMS: atom_id res chain seq x y z
N LYS A 1 0.43 -19.10 -35.13
CA LYS A 1 -1.01 -18.79 -35.29
C LYS A 1 -1.38 -17.35 -34.91
N ILE A 2 -1.45 -16.94 -33.63
CA ILE A 2 -1.81 -15.53 -33.27
C ILE A 2 -0.87 -14.48 -33.90
N VAL A 3 0.44 -14.71 -33.84
CA VAL A 3 1.43 -13.82 -34.50
C VAL A 3 1.25 -13.82 -36.01
N GLU A 4 0.97 -14.97 -36.62
CA GLU A 4 0.75 -15.07 -38.08
C GLU A 4 -0.53 -14.35 -38.51
N ASP A 5 -1.61 -14.49 -37.74
CA ASP A 5 -2.90 -13.85 -38.04
C ASP A 5 -2.82 -12.32 -37.88
N LEU A 6 -2.06 -11.82 -36.90
CA LEU A 6 -1.78 -10.38 -36.76
C LEU A 6 -0.82 -9.86 -37.85
N SER A 7 0.17 -10.66 -38.25
CA SER A 7 1.18 -10.28 -39.24
C SER A 7 0.61 -10.23 -40.67
N LYS A 8 -0.45 -11.01 -40.97
CA LYS A 8 -1.19 -10.92 -42.25
C LYS A 8 -1.78 -9.53 -42.50
N ASN A 9 -2.11 -8.78 -41.45
CA ASN A 9 -2.63 -7.41 -41.55
C ASN A 9 -1.53 -6.34 -41.53
N GLY A 10 -0.27 -6.71 -41.25
CA GLY A 10 0.85 -5.80 -40.96
C GLY A 10 1.86 -5.60 -42.09
N GLY A 11 1.48 -5.87 -43.35
CA GLY A 11 2.33 -5.55 -44.52
C GLY A 11 3.68 -6.29 -44.59
N GLY A 12 3.79 -7.47 -43.98
CA GLY A 12 5.01 -8.30 -44.00
C GLY A 12 5.89 -8.20 -42.75
N CYS A 13 5.56 -7.33 -41.80
CA CYS A 13 6.23 -7.28 -40.48
C CYS A 13 5.60 -8.28 -39.51
N ARG A 14 6.42 -8.94 -38.67
CA ARG A 14 5.92 -9.79 -37.58
C ARG A 14 5.24 -8.92 -36.51
N VAL A 15 3.93 -9.01 -36.41
CA VAL A 15 3.14 -8.28 -35.41
C VAL A 15 2.90 -9.18 -34.19
N PHE A 16 3.51 -8.79 -33.07
CA PHE A 16 3.32 -9.47 -31.79
C PHE A 16 2.21 -8.78 -30.97
N PRO A 17 1.42 -9.53 -30.19
CA PRO A 17 0.52 -8.93 -29.20
C PRO A 17 1.27 -8.01 -28.24
N ILE A 18 0.63 -6.91 -27.82
CA ILE A 18 1.22 -5.90 -26.91
C ILE A 18 1.82 -6.53 -25.64
N LYS A 19 1.21 -7.60 -25.13
CA LYS A 19 1.64 -8.32 -23.91
C LYS A 19 2.52 -9.54 -24.16
N PHE A 20 2.96 -9.78 -25.40
CA PHE A 20 3.70 -11.00 -25.75
C PHE A 20 5.00 -11.15 -24.95
N ASP A 21 5.86 -10.13 -24.93
CA ASP A 21 7.14 -10.18 -24.21
C ASP A 21 6.93 -10.46 -22.70
N SER A 22 5.99 -9.76 -22.06
CA SER A 22 5.67 -9.98 -20.64
C SER A 22 5.17 -11.40 -20.37
N ASN A 23 4.26 -11.91 -21.21
CA ASN A 23 3.73 -13.26 -21.07
C ASN A 23 4.81 -14.33 -21.30
N PHE A 24 5.67 -14.13 -22.30
CA PHE A 24 6.79 -15.01 -22.58
C PHE A 24 7.77 -15.05 -21.41
N ARG A 25 8.17 -13.88 -20.87
CA ARG A 25 9.04 -13.82 -19.69
C ARG A 25 8.43 -14.53 -18.48
N ASN A 26 7.13 -14.37 -18.26
CA ASN A 26 6.43 -15.05 -17.17
C ASN A 26 6.38 -16.57 -17.38
N ALA A 27 6.14 -17.03 -18.61
CA ALA A 27 6.13 -18.45 -18.95
C ALA A 27 7.51 -19.08 -18.72
N VAL A 28 8.60 -18.44 -19.18
CA VAL A 28 9.96 -18.94 -18.94
C VAL A 28 10.27 -18.98 -17.45
N ARG A 29 9.95 -17.93 -16.69
CA ARG A 29 10.14 -17.91 -15.22
C ARG A 29 9.37 -19.01 -14.51
N ALA A 30 8.18 -19.37 -14.98
CA ALA A 30 7.38 -20.46 -14.41
C ALA A 30 7.94 -21.85 -14.76
N CYS A 31 8.55 -22.00 -15.94
CA CYS A 31 9.15 -23.27 -16.39
C CYS A 31 10.57 -23.48 -15.85
N ASN A 32 11.28 -22.40 -15.52
CA ASN A 32 12.69 -22.42 -15.12
C ASN A 32 13.03 -23.42 -13.99
N PRO A 33 12.21 -23.58 -12.92
CA PRO A 33 12.48 -24.57 -11.88
C PRO A 33 12.41 -26.04 -12.34
N TYR A 34 11.88 -26.30 -13.53
CA TYR A 34 11.67 -27.64 -14.10
C TYR A 34 12.64 -27.97 -15.23
N PHE A 35 13.66 -27.14 -15.46
CA PHE A 35 14.71 -27.45 -16.42
C PHE A 35 15.56 -28.63 -15.93
N ASP A 36 16.16 -29.35 -16.88
CA ASP A 36 17.06 -30.46 -16.57
C ASP A 36 18.24 -29.97 -15.70
N GLU A 37 18.80 -30.86 -14.87
CA GLU A 37 19.93 -30.54 -14.02
C GLU A 37 21.18 -30.06 -14.80
N ASN A 38 21.32 -30.47 -16.07
CA ASN A 38 22.43 -30.07 -16.95
C ASN A 38 22.12 -28.81 -17.78
N ALA A 39 20.87 -28.32 -17.74
CA ALA A 39 20.45 -27.18 -18.56
C ALA A 39 21.28 -25.91 -18.28
N THR A 40 21.77 -25.73 -17.04
CA THR A 40 22.66 -24.60 -16.71
C THR A 40 23.89 -24.58 -17.60
N GLN A 41 24.54 -25.73 -17.82
CA GLN A 41 25.75 -25.80 -18.63
C GLN A 41 25.43 -25.54 -20.11
N GLU A 42 24.37 -26.14 -20.64
CA GLU A 42 23.92 -25.93 -22.03
C GLU A 42 23.58 -24.44 -22.30
N ILE A 43 22.89 -23.80 -21.35
CA ILE A 43 22.54 -22.38 -21.39
C ILE A 43 23.80 -21.50 -21.40
N LEU A 44 24.80 -21.85 -20.59
CA LEU A 44 26.07 -21.13 -20.56
C LEU A 44 26.84 -21.33 -21.86
N ASP A 45 26.91 -22.55 -22.39
CA ASP A 45 27.65 -22.83 -23.63
C ASP A 45 27.09 -22.04 -24.82
N GLU A 46 25.77 -21.81 -24.86
CA GLU A 46 25.11 -21.01 -25.90
C GLU A 46 25.35 -19.49 -25.76
N TRP A 47 25.16 -18.91 -24.56
CA TRP A 47 25.15 -17.44 -24.39
C TRP A 47 26.38 -16.84 -23.73
N ARG A 48 27.23 -17.63 -23.07
CA ARG A 48 28.51 -17.16 -22.52
C ARG A 48 29.44 -16.60 -23.62
N PRO A 49 29.50 -17.14 -24.86
CA PRO A 49 30.29 -16.55 -25.94
C PRO A 49 29.88 -15.11 -26.30
N TRP A 50 28.65 -14.70 -25.99
CA TRP A 50 28.15 -13.35 -26.28
C TRP A 50 28.58 -12.33 -25.22
N LEU A 51 29.23 -12.75 -24.13
CA LEU A 51 29.61 -11.89 -23.01
C LEU A 51 30.86 -11.03 -23.26
N CYS A 52 31.10 -10.63 -24.51
CA CYS A 52 32.11 -9.64 -24.83
C CYS A 52 31.62 -8.23 -24.42
N PRO A 53 32.20 -7.60 -23.39
CA PRO A 53 31.65 -6.36 -22.83
C PRO A 53 31.83 -5.13 -23.73
N PHE A 54 32.61 -5.27 -24.81
CA PHE A 54 32.85 -4.24 -25.81
C PHE A 54 31.89 -4.33 -27.02
N ASP A 55 31.11 -5.41 -27.11
CA ASP A 55 30.10 -5.62 -28.14
C ASP A 55 28.69 -5.32 -27.59
N MET A 56 27.74 -4.99 -28.45
CA MET A 56 26.32 -4.87 -28.11
C MET A 56 25.66 -6.22 -27.84
N LEU A 57 26.23 -7.33 -28.34
CA LEU A 57 25.71 -8.68 -28.12
C LEU A 57 25.60 -9.06 -26.63
N VAL A 58 26.46 -8.50 -25.77
CA VAL A 58 26.43 -8.73 -24.32
C VAL A 58 25.09 -8.37 -23.68
N ILE A 59 24.39 -7.37 -24.23
CA ILE A 59 23.07 -6.96 -23.74
C ILE A 59 22.08 -8.10 -23.97
N GLY A 60 22.05 -8.66 -25.18
CA GLY A 60 21.17 -9.78 -25.54
C GLY A 60 21.52 -11.06 -24.77
N GLY A 61 22.82 -11.37 -24.67
CA GLY A 61 23.30 -12.54 -23.93
C GLY A 61 22.91 -12.49 -22.45
N LEU A 62 23.14 -11.36 -21.78
CA LEU A 62 22.76 -11.20 -20.37
C LEU A 62 21.25 -11.15 -20.14
N GLN A 63 20.46 -10.63 -21.08
CA GLN A 63 19.00 -10.71 -20.99
C GLN A 63 18.48 -12.15 -21.12
N CYS A 64 19.11 -12.96 -21.97
CA CYS A 64 18.78 -14.39 -22.08
C CYS A 64 19.18 -15.13 -20.79
N LEU A 65 20.39 -14.91 -20.29
CA LEU A 65 20.85 -15.50 -19.02
C LEU A 65 19.98 -15.07 -17.83
N GLU A 66 19.63 -13.78 -17.72
CA GLU A 66 18.68 -13.29 -16.71
C GLU A 66 17.37 -14.08 -16.77
N LEU A 67 16.87 -14.37 -17.96
CA LEU A 67 15.57 -15.03 -18.12
C LEU A 67 15.63 -16.55 -17.88
N PHE A 68 16.64 -17.23 -18.42
CA PHE A 68 16.68 -18.69 -18.55
C PHE A 68 17.58 -19.40 -17.55
N LEU A 69 18.57 -18.72 -16.95
CA LEU A 69 19.54 -19.40 -16.08
C LEU A 69 18.89 -19.87 -14.77
N PRO A 70 18.88 -21.18 -14.47
CA PRO A 70 18.27 -21.70 -13.24
C PRO A 70 18.96 -21.21 -11.97
N THR A 71 18.17 -20.77 -10.99
CA THR A 71 18.66 -20.29 -9.68
C THR A 71 18.15 -21.08 -8.49
N SER A 72 17.22 -22.01 -8.70
CA SER A 72 16.50 -22.71 -7.61
C SER A 72 16.79 -24.21 -7.53
N LEU A 73 17.95 -24.67 -8.05
CA LEU A 73 18.40 -26.04 -7.88
C LEU A 73 18.58 -26.38 -6.39
N PRO A 74 18.37 -27.65 -5.98
CA PRO A 74 18.58 -28.07 -4.60
C PRO A 74 20.07 -27.98 -4.19
N PRO A 75 20.37 -27.92 -2.88
CA PRO A 75 21.74 -27.78 -2.37
C PRO A 75 22.75 -28.79 -2.91
N GLU A 76 22.31 -30.02 -3.10
CA GLU A 76 23.11 -31.13 -3.64
C GLU A 76 23.61 -30.83 -5.07
N LEU A 77 22.82 -30.11 -5.86
CA LEU A 77 23.08 -29.81 -7.26
C LEU A 77 23.61 -28.38 -7.49
N HIS A 78 23.94 -27.63 -6.43
CA HIS A 78 24.51 -26.27 -6.58
C HIS A 78 25.78 -26.23 -7.44
N HIS A 79 26.53 -27.33 -7.49
CA HIS A 79 27.72 -27.48 -8.34
C HIS A 79 27.40 -27.50 -9.84
N LYS A 80 26.20 -27.93 -10.24
CA LYS A 80 25.67 -27.85 -11.61
C LYS A 80 24.85 -26.57 -11.86
N GLY A 81 24.61 -25.78 -10.81
CA GLY A 81 23.83 -24.56 -10.86
C GLY A 81 24.72 -23.32 -10.83
N PHE A 82 24.48 -22.45 -9.84
CA PHE A 82 25.11 -21.14 -9.77
C PHE A 82 26.64 -21.17 -9.59
N LYS A 83 27.20 -22.26 -9.04
CA LYS A 83 28.66 -22.37 -8.87
C LYS A 83 29.41 -22.42 -10.20
N LEU A 84 28.74 -22.71 -11.32
CA LEU A 84 29.37 -22.71 -12.65
C LEU A 84 29.67 -21.31 -13.18
N TRP A 85 28.92 -20.29 -12.77
CA TRP A 85 28.94 -18.97 -13.41
C TRP A 85 29.03 -17.78 -12.45
N LEU A 86 28.66 -17.94 -11.17
CA LEU A 86 28.56 -16.83 -10.23
C LEU A 86 29.88 -16.06 -10.08
N ASP A 87 31.00 -16.76 -9.87
CA ASP A 87 32.31 -16.12 -9.67
C ASP A 87 32.79 -15.37 -10.91
N GLU A 88 32.55 -15.92 -12.09
CA GLU A 88 32.86 -15.27 -13.36
C GLU A 88 32.03 -14.00 -13.54
N PHE A 89 30.72 -14.07 -13.29
CA PHE A 89 29.82 -12.94 -13.50
C PHE A 89 30.06 -11.85 -12.45
N LEU A 90 30.42 -12.21 -11.22
CA LEU A 90 30.84 -11.27 -10.20
C LEU A 90 32.15 -10.58 -10.55
N LYS A 91 33.12 -11.29 -11.15
CA LYS A 91 34.37 -10.69 -11.67
C LYS A 91 34.06 -9.72 -12.81
N LEU A 92 33.23 -10.13 -13.78
CA LEU A 92 32.77 -9.27 -14.87
C LEU A 92 32.12 -7.99 -14.31
N TRP A 93 31.19 -8.15 -13.39
CA TRP A 93 30.49 -7.03 -12.76
C TRP A 93 31.45 -6.09 -12.02
N LYS A 94 32.41 -6.63 -11.26
CA LYS A 94 33.46 -5.87 -10.55
C LYS A 94 34.35 -5.07 -11.49
N SER A 95 34.72 -5.62 -12.65
CA SER A 95 35.65 -4.98 -13.59
C SER A 95 35.13 -3.67 -14.18
N PHE A 96 33.81 -3.50 -14.29
CA PHE A 96 33.20 -2.29 -14.85
C PHE A 96 32.75 -1.32 -13.76
N HIS A 97 33.35 -0.12 -13.73
CA HIS A 97 33.02 0.95 -12.79
C HIS A 97 31.97 1.94 -13.33
N SER A 98 31.73 1.91 -14.65
CA SER A 98 30.62 2.60 -15.31
C SER A 98 29.31 1.85 -15.03
N MET A 99 28.16 2.49 -15.32
CA MET A 99 26.84 1.83 -15.28
C MET A 99 26.44 1.46 -16.71
N PRO A 100 26.91 0.33 -17.27
CA PRO A 100 26.56 -0.09 -18.61
C PRO A 100 25.08 -0.48 -18.70
N SER A 101 24.51 -0.43 -19.89
CA SER A 101 23.11 -0.78 -20.14
C SER A 101 22.75 -2.21 -19.75
N TRP A 102 23.73 -3.12 -19.80
CA TRP A 102 23.56 -4.53 -19.44
C TRP A 102 23.65 -4.82 -17.93
N GLU A 103 24.09 -3.87 -17.11
CA GLU A 103 24.29 -4.10 -15.68
C GLU A 103 22.99 -4.53 -14.97
N GLY A 104 21.86 -3.95 -15.37
CA GLY A 104 20.56 -4.26 -14.76
C GLY A 104 20.17 -5.73 -14.84
N SER A 105 20.48 -6.40 -15.96
CA SER A 105 20.19 -7.83 -16.11
C SER A 105 20.99 -8.69 -15.14
N LEU A 106 22.25 -8.33 -14.87
CA LEU A 106 23.05 -9.01 -13.84
C LEU A 106 22.49 -8.76 -12.44
N ILE A 107 22.07 -7.53 -12.12
CA ILE A 107 21.48 -7.22 -10.81
C ILE A 107 20.20 -8.04 -10.59
N ASN A 108 19.34 -8.15 -11.60
CA ASN A 108 18.12 -8.96 -11.53
C ASN A 108 18.44 -10.44 -11.34
N LEU A 109 19.45 -10.96 -12.05
CA LEU A 109 19.91 -12.34 -11.91
C LEU A 109 20.50 -12.62 -10.51
N PHE A 110 21.38 -11.74 -10.01
CA PHE A 110 21.95 -11.86 -8.65
C PHE A 110 20.88 -11.74 -7.57
N SER A 111 19.91 -10.85 -7.75
CA SER A 111 18.77 -10.71 -6.86
C SER A 111 17.95 -12.00 -6.76
N ARG A 112 17.59 -12.59 -7.92
CA ARG A 112 16.88 -13.87 -7.95
C ARG A 112 17.70 -14.97 -7.29
N LEU A 113 18.99 -15.05 -7.61
CA LEU A 113 19.90 -16.03 -7.05
C LEU A 113 19.99 -15.92 -5.52
N ALA A 114 20.21 -14.72 -4.99
CA ALA A 114 20.31 -14.47 -3.56
C ALA A 114 19.01 -14.83 -2.84
N HIS A 115 17.86 -14.47 -3.45
CA HIS A 115 16.55 -14.82 -2.91
C HIS A 115 16.34 -16.32 -2.83
N ASP A 116 16.69 -17.08 -3.87
CA ASP A 116 16.43 -18.52 -3.90
C ASP A 116 17.36 -19.28 -2.92
N ASN A 117 18.59 -18.79 -2.73
CA ASN A 117 19.68 -19.48 -2.04
C ASN A 117 20.17 -18.76 -0.76
N VAL A 118 19.25 -18.22 0.04
CA VAL A 118 19.58 -17.56 1.33
C VAL A 118 20.35 -18.53 2.23
N GLY A 119 21.53 -18.10 2.70
CA GLY A 119 22.43 -18.88 3.55
C GLY A 119 23.42 -19.80 2.82
N TYR A 120 23.34 -19.93 1.49
CA TYR A 120 24.25 -20.79 0.72
C TYR A 120 25.35 -20.02 -0.04
N ILE A 121 25.23 -18.70 -0.14
CA ILE A 121 26.18 -17.84 -0.84
C ILE A 121 26.73 -16.81 0.15
N ASP A 122 28.05 -16.74 0.27
CA ASP A 122 28.73 -15.70 1.02
C ASP A 122 28.81 -14.41 0.19
N TRP A 123 27.93 -13.46 0.53
CA TRP A 123 27.92 -12.14 -0.09
C TRP A 123 28.84 -11.13 0.60
N THR A 124 29.39 -11.46 1.79
CA THR A 124 30.11 -10.52 2.65
C THR A 124 31.23 -9.74 1.95
N PRO A 125 32.08 -10.37 1.11
CA PRO A 125 33.12 -9.65 0.36
C PRO A 125 32.59 -8.63 -0.66
N HIS A 126 31.31 -8.73 -1.03
CA HIS A 126 30.69 -7.94 -2.09
C HIS A 126 29.80 -6.81 -1.56
N ILE A 127 29.37 -6.89 -0.29
CA ILE A 127 28.45 -5.94 0.35
C ILE A 127 28.86 -4.48 0.15
N PRO A 128 30.11 -4.05 0.46
CA PRO A 128 30.47 -2.63 0.34
C PRO A 128 30.30 -2.10 -1.09
N MET A 129 30.60 -2.93 -2.10
CA MET A 129 30.45 -2.54 -3.49
C MET A 129 28.98 -2.49 -3.92
N ILE A 130 28.15 -3.44 -3.46
CA ILE A 130 26.71 -3.47 -3.73
C ILE A 130 26.04 -2.20 -3.21
N PHE A 131 26.28 -1.83 -1.95
CA PHE A 131 25.70 -0.62 -1.36
C PHE A 131 26.24 0.66 -2.01
N THR A 132 27.54 0.70 -2.35
CA THR A 132 28.13 1.85 -3.06
C THR A 132 27.50 2.04 -4.45
N ARG A 133 27.30 0.96 -5.21
CA ARG A 133 26.67 1.03 -6.54
C ARG A 133 25.19 1.37 -6.45
N LEU A 134 24.47 0.85 -5.46
CA LEU A 134 23.10 1.26 -5.17
C LEU A 134 23.01 2.76 -4.87
N LEU A 135 23.86 3.28 -3.97
CA LEU A 135 23.87 4.71 -3.64
C LEU A 135 24.15 5.56 -4.89
N ARG A 136 25.12 5.16 -5.71
CA ARG A 136 25.42 5.82 -7.00
C ARG A 136 24.27 5.72 -7.99
N SER A 137 23.46 4.66 -7.93
CA SER A 137 22.33 4.45 -8.83
C SER A 137 21.26 5.51 -8.61
N PHE A 138 21.07 6.01 -7.37
CA PHE A 138 20.10 7.08 -7.08
C PHE A 138 20.45 8.43 -7.73
N CYS A 139 21.66 8.59 -8.26
CA CYS A 139 22.10 9.79 -8.99
C CYS A 139 21.88 11.09 -8.19
N LEU A 140 22.19 11.05 -6.89
CA LEU A 140 22.01 12.18 -5.97
C LEU A 140 23.00 13.31 -6.32
N PRO A 141 22.57 14.59 -6.26
CA PRO A 141 23.48 15.71 -6.41
C PRO A 141 24.32 15.85 -5.14
N VAL A 142 25.60 15.50 -5.24
CA VAL A 142 26.55 15.65 -4.13
C VAL A 142 27.69 16.55 -4.59
N GLY A 143 27.97 17.62 -3.84
CA GLY A 143 29.05 18.57 -4.11
C GLY A 143 28.63 19.86 -4.83
N ALA A 144 29.53 20.86 -4.83
CA ALA A 144 29.25 22.24 -5.27
C ALA A 144 29.17 22.42 -6.81
N LYS A 145 29.63 21.45 -7.60
CA LYS A 145 29.57 21.48 -9.08
C LYS A 145 28.58 20.43 -9.56
N GLN A 146 27.39 20.88 -9.95
CA GLN A 146 26.25 20.07 -10.41
C GLN A 146 26.47 19.40 -11.78
N LEU A 147 27.54 18.62 -11.96
CA LEU A 147 27.65 17.71 -13.09
C LEU A 147 26.85 16.46 -12.74
N ILE A 148 25.57 16.44 -13.13
CA ILE A 148 24.76 15.22 -13.09
C ILE A 148 25.20 14.40 -14.32
N PRO A 149 25.97 13.31 -14.16
CA PRO A 149 26.27 12.47 -15.30
C PRO A 149 24.94 11.93 -15.86
N ASN A 150 24.76 12.00 -17.18
CA ASN A 150 23.60 11.43 -17.88
C ASN A 150 23.65 9.90 -17.76
N ARG A 151 23.30 9.38 -16.59
CA ARG A 151 23.25 7.96 -16.28
C ARG A 151 21.84 7.45 -16.55
N ASN A 152 21.75 6.25 -17.09
CA ASN A 152 20.47 5.60 -17.30
C ASN A 152 19.79 5.38 -15.94
N GLN A 153 18.75 6.16 -15.65
CA GLN A 153 18.06 6.18 -14.35
C GLN A 153 17.35 4.85 -14.05
N ASN A 154 17.20 3.98 -15.04
CA ASN A 154 16.45 2.73 -14.94
C ASN A 154 17.33 1.47 -14.84
N ALA A 155 18.66 1.63 -14.72
CA ALA A 155 19.56 0.47 -14.72
C ALA A 155 19.38 -0.46 -13.51
N TYR A 156 18.89 0.03 -12.36
CA TYR A 156 18.68 -0.76 -11.15
C TYR A 156 17.20 -0.75 -10.81
N ASP A 157 16.52 -1.87 -11.09
CA ASP A 157 15.16 -2.11 -10.65
C ASP A 157 15.11 -2.16 -9.12
N ILE A 158 14.25 -1.33 -8.53
CA ILE A 158 14.20 -1.14 -7.09
C ILE A 158 13.71 -2.40 -6.38
N ILE A 159 12.77 -3.14 -6.96
CA ILE A 159 12.26 -4.38 -6.37
C ILE A 159 13.38 -5.41 -6.31
N SER A 160 14.08 -5.62 -7.43
CA SER A 160 15.20 -6.56 -7.51
C SER A 160 16.32 -6.19 -6.53
N VAL A 161 16.70 -4.92 -6.42
CA VAL A 161 17.72 -4.50 -5.45
C VAL A 161 17.25 -4.68 -4.00
N SER A 162 16.00 -4.32 -3.69
CA SER A 162 15.42 -4.54 -2.36
C SER A 162 15.40 -6.03 -2.00
N THR A 163 15.03 -6.89 -2.94
CA THR A 163 15.08 -8.36 -2.77
C THR A 163 16.50 -8.83 -2.54
N TRP A 164 17.49 -8.30 -3.27
CA TRP A 164 18.88 -8.69 -3.11
C TRP A 164 19.41 -8.32 -1.72
N ILE A 165 19.22 -7.07 -1.29
CA ILE A 165 19.61 -6.61 0.05
C ILE A 165 18.98 -7.48 1.12
N VAL A 166 17.66 -7.65 1.06
CA VAL A 166 16.92 -8.42 2.06
C VAL A 166 17.38 -9.86 2.07
N SER A 167 17.75 -10.46 0.93
CA SER A 167 18.18 -11.86 0.88
C SER A 167 19.59 -12.09 1.43
N MET A 168 20.44 -11.05 1.47
CA MET A 168 21.77 -11.11 2.07
C MET A 168 21.75 -10.98 3.61
N MET A 169 20.64 -10.53 4.22
CA MET A 169 20.55 -10.36 5.68
C MET A 169 20.45 -11.71 6.42
N GLY A 170 20.46 -11.67 7.76
CA GLY A 170 20.37 -12.87 8.60
C GLY A 170 21.72 -13.55 8.75
N GLY A 171 21.76 -14.62 9.54
CA GLY A 171 23.04 -15.20 9.94
C GLY A 171 23.74 -14.40 11.04
N PRO A 172 24.97 -14.81 11.41
CA PRO A 172 25.78 -14.13 12.43
C PRO A 172 26.38 -12.81 11.93
N ASP A 173 26.47 -12.60 10.61
CA ASP A 173 27.05 -11.40 10.02
C ASP A 173 26.04 -10.23 10.02
N THR A 174 26.36 -9.15 10.74
CA THR A 174 25.56 -7.92 10.81
C THR A 174 25.94 -6.89 9.75
N SER A 175 26.92 -7.18 8.89
CA SER A 175 27.49 -6.21 7.95
C SER A 175 26.45 -5.61 7.01
N VAL A 176 25.47 -6.38 6.52
CA VAL A 176 24.38 -5.87 5.68
C VAL A 176 23.54 -4.83 6.44
N GLN A 177 23.19 -5.13 7.69
CA GLN A 177 22.39 -4.25 8.55
C GLN A 177 23.14 -2.94 8.86
N ASP A 178 24.44 -3.01 9.11
CA ASP A 178 25.29 -1.82 9.27
C ASP A 178 25.28 -0.93 8.01
N HIS A 179 25.35 -1.55 6.83
CA HIS A 179 25.31 -0.82 5.56
C HIS A 179 23.93 -0.22 5.28
N ILE A 180 22.84 -0.89 5.66
CA ILE A 180 21.48 -0.32 5.60
C ILE A 180 21.40 0.92 6.50
N THR A 181 21.86 0.83 7.74
CA THR A 181 21.87 1.94 8.69
C THR A 181 22.68 3.13 8.16
N LYS A 182 23.88 2.88 7.62
CA LYS A 182 24.72 3.91 6.99
C LYS A 182 24.04 4.53 5.75
N LEU A 183 23.39 3.70 4.92
CA LEU A 183 22.67 4.15 3.73
C LEU A 183 21.51 5.08 4.10
N PHE A 184 20.65 4.70 5.05
CA PHE A 184 19.52 5.55 5.45
C PHE A 184 19.95 6.82 6.18
N LYS A 185 21.07 6.79 6.92
CA LYS A 185 21.72 8.01 7.44
C LYS A 185 22.18 8.94 6.32
N ALA A 186 22.84 8.41 5.29
CA ALA A 186 23.29 9.18 4.14
C ALA A 186 22.14 9.74 3.28
N LEU A 187 21.04 8.99 3.16
CA LEU A 187 19.85 9.38 2.41
C LEU A 187 18.91 10.32 3.19
N HIS A 188 19.08 10.46 4.49
CA HIS A 188 18.12 11.14 5.38
C HIS A 188 17.78 12.57 4.91
N SER A 189 18.79 13.36 4.54
CA SER A 189 18.60 14.74 4.07
C SER A 189 17.83 14.83 2.75
N PHE A 190 17.86 13.79 1.91
CA PHE A 190 17.14 13.71 0.64
C PHE A 190 15.66 13.30 0.79
N PHE A 191 15.26 12.84 1.98
CA PHE A 191 13.85 12.59 2.32
C PHE A 191 13.15 13.82 2.88
N HIS A 192 13.90 14.88 3.25
CA HIS A 192 13.34 16.08 3.85
C HIS A 192 12.35 16.78 2.89
N PRO A 193 11.17 17.25 3.36
CA PRO A 193 10.17 17.90 2.51
C PRO A 193 10.66 19.13 1.71
N SER A 194 11.70 19.79 2.19
CA SER A 194 12.33 20.93 1.49
C SER A 194 13.38 20.52 0.46
N ASN A 195 13.82 19.26 0.45
CA ASN A 195 14.87 18.75 -0.43
C ASN A 195 14.29 17.78 -1.48
N VAL A 196 13.64 18.35 -2.48
CA VAL A 196 12.90 17.62 -3.49
C VAL A 196 13.57 17.77 -4.84
N GLY A 197 13.76 16.64 -5.53
CA GLY A 197 14.36 16.62 -6.86
C GLY A 197 14.05 15.35 -7.65
N ARG A 198 14.83 15.09 -8.70
CA ARG A 198 14.63 13.93 -9.61
C ARG A 198 14.75 12.58 -8.89
N TRP A 199 15.50 12.52 -7.79
CA TRP A 199 15.67 11.32 -6.97
C TRP A 199 14.43 10.97 -6.13
N THR A 200 13.55 11.94 -5.84
CA THR A 200 12.46 11.79 -4.85
C THR A 200 11.57 10.58 -5.13
N LEU A 201 11.12 10.41 -6.39
CA LEU A 201 10.26 9.29 -6.76
C LEU A 201 10.96 7.93 -6.58
N ARG A 202 12.24 7.86 -6.95
CA ARG A 202 13.01 6.62 -6.87
C ARG A 202 13.38 6.27 -5.42
N LEU A 203 13.73 7.27 -4.61
CA LEU A 203 13.92 7.10 -3.17
C LEU A 203 12.61 6.69 -2.49
N GLY A 204 11.47 7.29 -2.85
CA GLY A 204 10.15 6.89 -2.36
C GLY A 204 9.82 5.43 -2.70
N SER A 205 10.09 5.01 -3.94
CA SER A 205 9.95 3.61 -4.36
C SER A 205 10.85 2.67 -3.55
N PHE A 206 12.10 3.05 -3.29
CA PHE A 206 13.01 2.25 -2.45
C PHE A 206 12.54 2.18 -0.99
N LEU A 207 12.07 3.31 -0.46
CA LEU A 207 11.57 3.45 0.91
C LEU A 207 10.43 2.47 1.21
N HIS A 208 9.50 2.25 0.27
CA HIS A 208 8.41 1.29 0.47
C HIS A 208 8.77 -0.15 0.07
N ASN A 209 9.58 -0.36 -0.98
CA ASN A 209 9.86 -1.70 -1.50
C ASN A 209 10.81 -2.49 -0.60
N LEU A 210 11.76 -1.82 0.05
CA LEU A 210 12.71 -2.50 0.94
C LEU A 210 11.99 -3.18 2.14
N PRO A 211 11.16 -2.48 2.95
CA PRO A 211 10.35 -3.11 3.99
C PRO A 211 9.38 -4.15 3.44
N LYS A 212 8.80 -3.93 2.25
CA LYS A 212 7.89 -4.89 1.62
C LYS A 212 8.59 -6.22 1.33
N MET A 213 9.82 -6.18 0.81
CA MET A 213 10.61 -7.39 0.56
C MET A 213 11.04 -8.05 1.88
N PHE A 214 11.37 -7.25 2.90
CA PHE A 214 11.68 -7.75 4.23
C PHE A 214 10.51 -8.52 4.85
N VAL A 215 9.29 -7.96 4.80
CA VAL A 215 8.06 -8.66 5.24
C VAL A 215 7.84 -9.96 4.46
N ARG A 216 8.03 -9.95 3.12
CA ARG A 216 7.92 -11.18 2.32
C ARG A 216 8.92 -12.26 2.73
N ARG A 217 10.16 -11.87 3.02
CA ARG A 217 11.18 -12.81 3.53
C ARG A 217 10.77 -13.37 4.90
N LEU A 218 10.34 -12.52 5.83
CA LEU A 218 9.91 -12.97 7.15
C LEU A 218 8.69 -13.91 7.07
N CYS A 219 7.75 -13.63 6.17
CA CYS A 219 6.63 -14.52 5.87
C CYS A 219 7.09 -15.88 5.36
N ARG A 220 8.08 -15.91 4.45
CA ARG A 220 8.69 -17.15 3.96
C ARG A 220 9.33 -17.98 5.08
N GLU A 221 9.98 -17.33 6.03
CA GLU A 221 10.71 -18.00 7.12
C GLU A 221 9.80 -18.52 8.24
N ARG A 222 8.75 -17.77 8.60
CA ARG A 222 7.94 -18.05 9.80
C ARG A 222 6.57 -18.67 9.52
N TYR A 223 5.95 -18.35 8.38
CA TYR A 223 4.52 -18.63 8.15
C TYR A 223 4.25 -19.45 6.88
N LYS A 224 5.21 -19.54 5.96
CA LYS A 224 5.01 -20.27 4.71
C LYS A 224 5.15 -21.78 4.95
N VAL A 225 4.13 -22.53 4.52
CA VAL A 225 4.13 -24.00 4.51
C VAL A 225 5.11 -24.51 3.43
N MET A 226 5.48 -25.79 3.54
CA MET A 226 6.36 -26.54 2.65
C MET A 226 6.32 -26.04 1.20
N SER A 227 7.46 -25.51 0.75
CA SER A 227 7.68 -24.94 -0.57
C SER A 227 8.70 -25.80 -1.30
N TRP A 228 8.65 -25.84 -2.63
CA TRP A 228 9.69 -26.48 -3.46
C TRP A 228 11.05 -25.73 -3.43
N LEU A 229 11.10 -24.55 -2.83
CA LEU A 229 12.34 -23.81 -2.65
C LEU A 229 13.14 -24.42 -1.49
N PRO A 230 14.48 -24.43 -1.57
CA PRO A 230 15.31 -24.89 -0.47
C PRO A 230 14.92 -24.20 0.85
N PRO A 231 14.78 -24.96 1.95
CA PRO A 231 14.55 -24.37 3.26
C PRO A 231 15.76 -23.54 3.67
N ILE A 232 15.48 -22.42 4.32
CA ILE A 232 16.52 -21.55 4.89
C ILE A 232 16.96 -22.19 6.19
N SER A 233 18.28 -22.42 6.34
CA SER A 233 18.86 -22.93 7.58
C SER A 233 18.48 -22.02 8.76
N ASP A 234 18.21 -22.61 9.93
CA ASP A 234 17.79 -21.87 11.12
C ASP A 234 18.81 -20.79 11.53
N GLU A 235 20.10 -21.03 11.29
CA GLU A 235 21.18 -20.08 11.55
C GLU A 235 21.06 -18.79 10.72
N TYR A 236 20.49 -18.88 9.51
CA TYR A 236 20.37 -17.77 8.57
C TYR A 236 18.98 -17.11 8.57
N LYS A 237 18.05 -17.59 9.40
CA LYS A 237 16.73 -16.95 9.60
C LYS A 237 16.88 -15.62 10.33
N LEU A 238 15.95 -14.70 10.08
CA LEU A 238 15.93 -13.39 10.72
C LEU A 238 15.47 -13.49 12.17
N THR A 239 16.37 -13.14 13.08
CA THR A 239 16.07 -13.06 14.52
C THR A 239 15.20 -11.84 14.83
N ASP A 240 14.49 -11.88 15.97
CA ASP A 240 13.67 -10.74 16.37
C ASP A 240 14.48 -9.47 16.65
N ALA A 241 15.74 -9.59 17.09
CA ALA A 241 16.64 -8.44 17.27
C ALA A 241 16.98 -7.78 15.92
N GLN A 242 17.31 -8.57 14.89
CA GLN A 242 17.61 -8.07 13.54
C GLN A 242 16.39 -7.39 12.91
N VAL A 243 15.18 -7.91 13.13
CA VAL A 243 13.93 -7.27 12.70
C VAL A 243 13.76 -5.90 13.37
N THR A 244 14.01 -5.80 14.68
CA THR A 244 13.94 -4.54 15.42
C THR A 244 14.96 -3.52 14.90
N GLU A 245 16.21 -3.93 14.71
CA GLU A 245 17.27 -3.05 14.21
C GLU A 245 16.99 -2.53 12.80
N PHE A 246 16.44 -3.39 11.93
CA PHE A 246 15.99 -2.99 10.60
C PHE A 246 14.93 -1.89 10.68
N VAL A 247 13.90 -2.06 11.52
CA VAL A 247 12.84 -1.05 11.71
C VAL A 247 13.43 0.27 12.22
N GLU A 248 14.31 0.23 13.22
CA GLU A 248 14.96 1.42 13.78
C GLU A 248 15.80 2.17 12.75
N SER A 249 16.54 1.45 11.89
CA SER A 249 17.39 2.05 10.87
C SER A 249 16.61 2.90 9.84
N MET A 250 15.37 2.50 9.54
CA MET A 250 14.51 3.16 8.56
C MET A 250 13.54 4.18 9.16
N LYS A 251 13.20 4.02 10.45
CA LYS A 251 12.17 4.80 11.16
C LYS A 251 12.28 6.30 10.89
N SER A 252 13.44 6.88 11.20
CA SER A 252 13.65 8.33 11.09
C SER A 252 13.39 8.86 9.67
N SER A 253 13.92 8.20 8.64
CA SER A 253 13.76 8.61 7.25
C SER A 253 12.32 8.46 6.74
N VAL A 254 11.60 7.43 7.19
CA VAL A 254 10.17 7.25 6.87
C VAL A 254 9.32 8.37 7.47
N PHE A 255 9.55 8.74 8.73
CA PHE A 255 8.82 9.83 9.39
C PHE A 255 9.13 11.20 8.80
N VAL A 256 10.34 11.43 8.30
CA VAL A 256 10.68 12.65 7.55
C VAL A 256 9.97 12.66 6.19
N ALA A 257 9.98 11.53 5.46
CA ALA A 257 9.33 11.39 4.16
C ALA A 257 7.80 11.52 4.24
N MET A 258 7.19 11.27 5.40
CA MET A 258 5.74 11.42 5.65
C MET A 258 5.22 12.78 5.21
N PHE A 259 5.99 13.84 5.40
CA PHE A 259 5.59 15.22 5.08
C PHE A 259 6.08 15.69 3.71
N SER A 260 6.49 14.78 2.83
CA SER A 260 6.99 15.11 1.49
C SER A 260 5.97 15.89 0.66
N LYS A 261 6.46 16.90 -0.07
CA LYS A 261 5.65 17.71 -1.01
C LYS A 261 5.15 16.92 -2.23
N PHE A 262 5.76 15.77 -2.53
CA PHE A 262 5.34 14.87 -3.61
C PHE A 262 4.24 13.88 -3.18
N GLY A 263 3.80 13.96 -1.92
CA GLY A 263 2.76 13.10 -1.35
C GLY A 263 3.31 12.13 -0.30
N SER A 264 2.42 11.70 0.60
CA SER A 264 2.73 10.83 1.75
C SER A 264 2.51 9.34 1.47
N GLN A 265 2.06 8.96 0.28
CA GLN A 265 1.66 7.58 -0.05
C GLN A 265 2.81 6.57 0.11
N GLU A 266 4.00 6.89 -0.38
CA GLU A 266 5.15 5.97 -0.29
C GLU A 266 5.64 5.80 1.14
N ALA A 267 5.64 6.88 1.92
CA ALA A 267 5.94 6.83 3.35
C ALA A 267 4.88 6.02 4.11
N SER A 268 3.59 6.20 3.80
CA SER A 268 2.49 5.43 4.39
C SER A 268 2.61 3.94 4.09
N MET A 269 2.95 3.56 2.86
CA MET A 269 3.20 2.16 2.48
C MET A 269 4.43 1.57 3.20
N ALA A 270 5.50 2.35 3.36
CA ALA A 270 6.66 1.94 4.15
C ALA A 270 6.28 1.74 5.62
N MET A 271 5.56 2.69 6.23
CA MET A 271 5.06 2.60 7.60
C MET A 271 4.18 1.38 7.82
N ARG A 272 3.27 1.04 6.88
CA ARG A 272 2.47 -0.19 6.97
C ARG A 272 3.34 -1.42 7.17
N ASN A 273 4.38 -1.57 6.35
CA ASN A 273 5.27 -2.73 6.41
C ASN A 273 6.10 -2.72 7.70
N LEU A 274 6.63 -1.56 8.12
CA LEU A 274 7.38 -1.44 9.38
C LEU A 274 6.50 -1.72 10.60
N ALA A 275 5.28 -1.18 10.64
CA ALA A 275 4.32 -1.44 11.72
C ALA A 275 3.84 -2.90 11.74
N THR A 276 3.81 -3.58 10.59
CA THR A 276 3.55 -5.02 10.54
C THR A 276 4.68 -5.82 11.21
N LEU A 277 5.92 -5.30 11.21
CA LEU A 277 7.07 -5.94 11.84
C LEU A 277 7.16 -5.62 13.34
N ARG A 278 7.06 -4.33 13.70
CA ARG A 278 7.20 -3.80 15.07
C ARG A 278 6.21 -2.65 15.29
N PRO A 279 4.92 -2.94 15.59
CA PRO A 279 3.92 -1.90 15.83
C PRO A 279 4.29 -1.01 17.03
N GLU A 280 4.93 -1.56 18.06
CA GLU A 280 5.34 -0.87 19.29
C GLU A 280 6.37 0.25 19.07
N ILE A 281 7.08 0.24 17.94
CA ILE A 281 8.05 1.28 17.58
C ILE A 281 7.42 2.34 16.68
N VAL A 282 6.54 1.94 15.77
CA VAL A 282 6.02 2.80 14.70
C VAL A 282 4.72 3.49 15.11
N ALA A 283 3.79 2.78 15.75
CA ALA A 283 2.48 3.32 16.08
C ALA A 283 2.55 4.47 17.11
N PRO A 284 3.27 4.36 18.24
CA PRO A 284 3.35 5.46 19.21
C PRO A 284 3.91 6.75 18.59
N LEU A 285 5.00 6.66 17.82
CA LEU A 285 5.62 7.81 17.17
C LEU A 285 4.72 8.47 16.12
N LEU A 286 3.85 7.70 15.46
CA LEU A 286 2.83 8.25 14.57
C LEU A 286 1.74 8.95 15.36
N LEU A 287 1.25 8.34 16.44
CA LEU A 287 0.22 8.91 17.31
C LEU A 287 0.67 10.23 17.93
N GLU A 288 1.91 10.31 18.43
CA GLU A 288 2.52 11.55 18.95
C GLU A 288 2.49 12.71 17.95
N LYS A 289 2.56 12.42 16.64
CA LYS A 289 2.48 13.43 15.57
C LYS A 289 1.04 13.67 15.13
N MET A 290 0.19 12.66 15.26
CA MET A 290 -1.20 12.68 14.80
C MET A 290 -2.10 13.50 15.71
N TYR A 291 -1.99 13.34 17.04
CA TYR A 291 -2.81 14.09 18.00
C TYR A 291 -2.64 15.61 17.84
N PRO A 292 -1.42 16.18 17.84
CA PRO A 292 -1.24 17.62 17.60
C PRO A 292 -1.72 18.07 16.22
N ALA A 293 -1.59 17.22 15.18
CA ALA A 293 -2.03 17.56 13.84
C ALA A 293 -3.56 17.62 13.70
N MET A 294 -4.31 16.87 14.53
CA MET A 294 -5.78 16.93 14.57
C MET A 294 -6.29 18.08 15.43
N GLU A 295 -5.56 18.46 16.48
CA GLU A 295 -5.93 19.59 17.34
C GLU A 295 -5.63 20.94 16.67
N THR A 296 -4.58 21.01 15.86
CA THR A 296 -4.15 22.26 15.22
C THR A 296 -4.81 22.48 13.85
N LEU A 297 -5.54 23.58 13.71
CA LEU A 297 -6.20 23.97 12.45
C LEU A 297 -5.25 24.65 11.44
N ILE A 298 -3.98 24.83 11.80
CA ILE A 298 -3.06 25.75 11.10
C ILE A 298 -2.33 25.04 9.94
N GLU A 299 -2.12 23.72 10.00
CA GLU A 299 -1.28 22.97 9.06
C GLU A 299 -2.02 21.81 8.36
N PRO A 300 -2.92 22.09 7.41
CA PRO A 300 -3.78 21.07 6.78
C PRO A 300 -3.00 19.97 6.06
N HIS A 301 -1.82 20.28 5.51
CA HIS A 301 -0.96 19.32 4.85
C HIS A 301 -0.41 18.26 5.83
N ARG A 302 -0.15 18.62 7.10
CA ARG A 302 0.30 17.68 8.13
C ARG A 302 -0.82 16.76 8.56
N LEU A 303 -2.02 17.30 8.75
CA LEU A 303 -3.21 16.52 9.07
C LEU A 303 -3.48 15.45 8.00
N ILE A 304 -3.52 15.84 6.73
CA ILE A 304 -3.72 14.91 5.61
C ILE A 304 -2.63 13.83 5.57
N ALA A 305 -1.37 14.21 5.75
CA ALA A 305 -0.26 13.25 5.78
C ALA A 305 -0.41 12.23 6.92
N CYS A 306 -0.72 12.68 8.14
CA CYS A 306 -0.94 11.82 9.30
C CYS A 306 -2.14 10.88 9.08
N MET A 307 -3.27 11.38 8.55
CA MET A 307 -4.45 10.57 8.27
C MET A 307 -4.18 9.48 7.21
N ILE A 308 -3.41 9.78 6.16
CA ILE A 308 -3.01 8.78 5.16
C ILE A 308 -2.10 7.70 5.78
N CYS A 309 -1.26 8.08 6.75
CA CYS A 309 -0.34 7.14 7.40
C CYS A 309 -1.04 6.26 8.44
N ILE A 310 -1.97 6.81 9.23
CA ILE A 310 -2.71 6.02 10.22
C ILE A 310 -3.59 4.95 9.56
N VAL A 311 -4.18 5.25 8.39
CA VAL A 311 -4.93 4.27 7.58
C VAL A 311 -4.08 3.04 7.24
N SER A 312 -2.78 3.24 7.03
CA SER A 312 -1.84 2.16 6.75
C SER A 312 -1.38 1.40 8.00
N VAL A 313 -1.38 2.04 9.16
CA VAL A 313 -0.83 1.51 10.42
C VAL A 313 -1.90 0.90 11.34
N VAL A 314 -3.17 1.31 11.19
CA VAL A 314 -4.27 0.91 12.07
C VAL A 314 -4.45 -0.61 12.16
N ARG A 315 -4.32 -1.36 11.06
CA ARG A 315 -4.45 -2.82 11.13
C ARG A 315 -3.37 -3.46 12.01
N PRO A 316 -2.05 -3.28 11.75
CA PRO A 316 -1.01 -3.78 12.64
C PRO A 316 -1.15 -3.30 14.09
N MET A 317 -1.60 -2.06 14.30
CA MET A 317 -1.85 -1.47 15.62
C MET A 317 -2.95 -2.22 16.39
N LEU A 318 -4.01 -2.69 15.71
CA LEU A 318 -5.13 -3.38 16.34
C LEU A 318 -4.97 -4.91 16.40
N THR A 319 -4.28 -5.53 15.45
CA THR A 319 -4.17 -7.00 15.37
C THR A 319 -3.04 -7.58 16.20
N SER A 320 -2.21 -6.76 16.84
CA SER A 320 -0.97 -7.19 17.51
C SER A 320 -0.96 -6.87 19.01
N PRO A 321 -1.97 -7.32 19.78
CA PRO A 321 -2.11 -6.95 21.21
C PRO A 321 -0.90 -7.41 22.06
N LYS A 322 -0.20 -8.47 21.63
CA LYS A 322 1.02 -8.95 22.28
C LYS A 322 2.14 -7.90 22.31
N TYR A 323 2.27 -7.10 21.25
CA TYR A 323 3.36 -6.14 21.09
C TYR A 323 2.94 -4.72 21.45
N TYR A 324 1.70 -4.35 21.12
CA TYR A 324 1.16 -3.03 21.41
C TYR A 324 -0.27 -3.12 21.94
N PRO A 325 -0.45 -3.41 23.25
CA PRO A 325 -1.77 -3.59 23.85
C PRO A 325 -2.59 -2.30 23.88
N GLU A 326 -1.94 -1.13 23.93
CA GLU A 326 -2.60 0.18 24.02
C GLU A 326 -3.29 0.63 22.70
N GLY A 327 -2.98 -0.03 21.59
CA GLY A 327 -3.48 0.33 20.26
C GLY A 327 -4.99 0.56 20.17
N PRO A 328 -5.84 -0.37 20.66
CA PRO A 328 -7.29 -0.22 20.65
C PRO A 328 -7.80 1.02 21.40
N SER A 329 -7.14 1.45 22.48
CA SER A 329 -7.59 2.61 23.27
C SER A 329 -7.52 3.93 22.50
N HIS A 330 -6.70 4.00 21.45
CA HIS A 330 -6.62 5.18 20.59
C HIS A 330 -7.76 5.26 19.57
N VAL A 331 -8.48 4.17 19.28
CA VAL A 331 -9.48 4.10 18.21
C VAL A 331 -10.57 5.16 18.36
N LEU A 332 -11.27 5.15 19.48
CA LEU A 332 -12.42 6.02 19.71
C LEU A 332 -12.01 7.51 19.83
N PRO A 333 -10.95 7.88 20.57
CA PRO A 333 -10.43 9.26 20.56
C PRO A 333 -10.10 9.76 19.15
N LEU A 334 -9.41 8.95 18.34
CA LEU A 334 -9.05 9.32 16.97
C LEU A 334 -10.27 9.48 16.07
N LEU A 335 -11.27 8.60 16.20
CA LEU A 335 -12.53 8.69 15.47
C LEU A 335 -13.28 9.98 15.81
N ASN A 336 -13.39 10.34 17.09
CA ASN A 336 -14.03 11.57 17.53
C ASN A 336 -13.27 12.82 17.04
N LEU A 337 -11.94 12.83 17.13
CA LEU A 337 -11.10 13.92 16.62
C LEU A 337 -11.13 14.05 15.09
N ALA A 338 -11.43 12.98 14.37
CA ALA A 338 -11.55 13.00 12.91
C ALA A 338 -12.88 13.59 12.42
N LEU A 339 -13.96 13.60 13.22
CA LEU A 339 -15.29 14.05 12.78
C LEU A 339 -15.32 15.48 12.17
N PRO A 340 -14.62 16.50 12.72
CA PRO A 340 -14.54 17.83 12.12
C PRO A 340 -13.77 17.87 10.78
N GLY A 341 -13.13 16.76 10.39
CA GLY A 341 -12.51 16.58 9.08
C GLY A 341 -13.51 16.39 7.94
N ILE A 342 -14.77 16.03 8.25
CA ILE A 342 -15.88 16.01 7.30
C ILE A 342 -16.39 17.45 7.14
N ASP A 343 -15.82 18.16 6.17
CA ASP A 343 -16.03 19.57 5.88
C ASP A 343 -16.52 19.76 4.42
N PRO A 344 -17.73 20.32 4.20
CA PRO A 344 -18.22 20.61 2.86
C PRO A 344 -17.30 21.52 2.03
N ASN A 345 -16.49 22.34 2.70
CA ASN A 345 -15.61 23.31 2.05
C ASN A 345 -14.26 22.72 1.62
N ASP A 346 -13.81 21.63 2.25
CA ASP A 346 -12.54 20.97 1.92
C ASP A 346 -12.78 19.52 1.51
N PHE A 347 -12.96 19.35 0.20
CA PHE A 347 -13.15 18.04 -0.44
C PHE A 347 -12.03 17.05 -0.10
N LYS A 348 -10.77 17.50 -0.10
CA LYS A 348 -9.62 16.61 0.10
C LYS A 348 -9.56 16.13 1.55
N LYS A 349 -9.77 17.05 2.50
CA LYS A 349 -9.85 16.72 3.92
C LYS A 349 -11.00 15.76 4.21
N THR A 350 -12.17 16.01 3.62
CA THR A 350 -13.35 15.14 3.75
C THR A 350 -13.06 13.73 3.23
N LEU A 351 -12.49 13.61 2.03
CA LEU A 351 -12.20 12.30 1.44
C LEU A 351 -11.24 11.47 2.30
N VAL A 352 -10.16 12.08 2.78
CA VAL A 352 -9.16 11.40 3.61
C VAL A 352 -9.75 11.04 4.97
N THR A 353 -10.59 11.91 5.54
CA THR A 353 -11.32 11.64 6.79
C THR A 353 -12.28 10.46 6.65
N LEU A 354 -13.07 10.42 5.57
CA LEU A 354 -13.96 9.30 5.27
C LEU A 354 -13.18 7.99 5.09
N GLN A 355 -12.04 8.03 4.39
CA GLN A 355 -11.17 6.87 4.24
C GLN A 355 -10.62 6.37 5.59
N MET A 356 -10.21 7.30 6.47
CA MET A 356 -9.77 6.98 7.82
C MET A 356 -10.88 6.32 8.62
N ILE A 357 -12.04 6.96 8.73
CA ILE A 357 -13.19 6.42 9.47
C ILE A 357 -13.58 5.05 8.91
N SER A 358 -13.72 4.92 7.59
CA SER A 358 -14.07 3.66 6.94
C SER A 358 -13.08 2.55 7.29
N THR A 359 -11.77 2.83 7.30
CA THR A 359 -10.77 1.82 7.62
C THR A 359 -10.87 1.38 9.08
N PHE A 360 -11.03 2.33 10.00
CA PHE A 360 -11.17 2.04 11.43
C PHE A 360 -12.42 1.21 11.72
N VAL A 361 -13.59 1.63 11.20
CA VAL A 361 -14.85 0.94 11.46
C VAL A 361 -14.87 -0.46 10.85
N THR A 362 -14.20 -0.70 9.72
CA THR A 362 -14.12 -2.07 9.15
C THR A 362 -13.30 -3.04 10.00
N LEU A 363 -12.47 -2.54 10.93
CA LEU A 363 -11.59 -3.35 11.77
C LEU A 363 -12.16 -3.60 13.17
N ILE A 364 -13.23 -2.91 13.56
CA ILE A 364 -13.81 -2.99 14.91
C ILE A 364 -15.31 -3.28 14.85
N PRO A 365 -15.84 -4.17 15.70
CA PRO A 365 -17.28 -4.28 15.90
C PRO A 365 -17.77 -3.06 16.71
N ILE A 366 -18.79 -2.38 16.22
CA ILE A 366 -19.39 -1.20 16.87
C ILE A 366 -20.54 -1.70 17.75
N VAL A 367 -20.18 -2.19 18.93
CA VAL A 367 -21.11 -2.75 19.91
C VAL A 367 -20.81 -2.13 21.27
N ASP A 368 -21.85 -1.68 21.97
CA ASP A 368 -21.74 -1.27 23.36
C ASP A 368 -21.56 -2.51 24.25
N CYS A 369 -20.35 -2.63 24.77
CA CYS A 369 -19.91 -3.69 25.67
C CYS A 369 -19.57 -3.13 27.07
N SER A 370 -20.04 -1.93 27.43
CA SER A 370 -19.74 -1.29 28.71
C SER A 370 -20.15 -2.12 29.94
N ILE A 371 -21.23 -2.90 29.81
CA ILE A 371 -21.71 -3.80 30.87
C ILE A 371 -20.74 -4.97 31.13
N ALA A 372 -19.87 -5.32 30.17
CA ALA A 372 -18.91 -6.41 30.30
C ALA A 372 -17.93 -6.18 31.47
N CYS A 373 -17.61 -4.92 31.77
CA CYS A 373 -16.73 -4.53 32.87
C CYS A 373 -17.20 -5.05 34.23
N HIS A 374 -18.51 -5.19 34.41
CA HIS A 374 -19.13 -5.63 35.67
C HIS A 374 -19.50 -7.11 35.67
N THR A 375 -19.66 -7.72 34.49
CA THR A 375 -20.24 -9.06 34.34
C THR A 375 -19.21 -10.14 34.04
N VAL A 376 -18.10 -9.79 33.37
CA VAL A 376 -17.07 -10.75 32.96
C VAL A 376 -15.91 -10.75 33.97
N PRO A 377 -15.67 -11.85 34.71
CA PRO A 377 -14.53 -11.95 35.60
C PRO A 377 -13.23 -12.13 34.80
N GLY A 378 -12.11 -11.61 35.30
CA GLY A 378 -10.78 -11.82 34.73
C GLY A 378 -10.31 -10.81 33.68
N LEU A 379 -11.07 -9.73 33.43
CA LEU A 379 -10.64 -8.62 32.57
C LEU A 379 -9.50 -7.83 33.23
N THR A 380 -8.49 -7.48 32.43
CA THR A 380 -7.44 -6.52 32.82
C THR A 380 -8.03 -5.11 33.01
N GLU A 381 -7.34 -4.25 33.75
CA GLU A 381 -7.76 -2.85 33.94
C GLU A 381 -7.91 -2.12 32.59
N HIS A 382 -6.94 -2.32 31.70
CA HIS A 382 -6.97 -1.77 30.35
C HIS A 382 -8.19 -2.23 29.53
N GLU A 383 -8.56 -3.51 29.61
CA GLU A 383 -9.76 -4.02 28.93
C GLU A 383 -11.05 -3.46 29.54
N LYS A 384 -11.10 -3.22 30.86
CA LYS A 384 -12.25 -2.57 31.50
C LYS A 384 -12.41 -1.14 31.02
N ASP A 385 -11.33 -0.38 30.91
CA ASP A 385 -11.38 0.98 30.37
C ASP A 385 -11.85 0.98 28.91
N LEU A 386 -11.34 0.04 28.10
CA LEU A 386 -11.75 -0.12 26.70
C LEU A 386 -13.23 -0.48 26.58
N CYS A 387 -13.71 -1.45 27.36
CA CYS A 387 -15.12 -1.83 27.39
C CYS A 387 -15.99 -0.66 27.86
N SER A 388 -15.59 0.08 28.90
CA SER A 388 -16.33 1.26 29.36
C SER A 388 -16.43 2.34 28.28
N ALA A 389 -15.36 2.54 27.49
CA ALA A 389 -15.35 3.52 26.40
C ALA A 389 -16.35 3.18 25.28
N THR A 390 -16.70 1.90 25.10
CA THR A 390 -17.66 1.47 24.04
C THR A 390 -19.07 2.04 24.20
N ALA A 391 -19.43 2.56 25.38
CA ALA A 391 -20.70 3.27 25.59
C ALA A 391 -20.86 4.49 24.66
N GLN A 392 -19.75 5.11 24.23
CA GLN A 392 -19.77 6.29 23.36
C GLN A 392 -19.98 5.95 21.87
N PHE A 393 -20.05 4.67 21.48
CA PHE A 393 -20.19 4.30 20.08
C PHE A 393 -21.50 4.80 19.47
N GLU A 394 -22.59 4.80 20.23
CA GLU A 394 -23.86 5.35 19.75
C GLU A 394 -23.72 6.85 19.45
N ASP A 395 -23.17 7.62 20.39
CA ASP A 395 -22.94 9.06 20.23
C ASP A 395 -22.04 9.36 19.04
N PHE A 396 -20.98 8.58 18.86
CA PHE A 396 -20.08 8.70 17.71
C PHE A 396 -20.81 8.47 16.38
N VAL A 397 -21.60 7.39 16.26
CA VAL A 397 -22.34 7.06 15.04
C VAL A 397 -23.36 8.17 14.72
N LEU A 398 -24.07 8.67 15.72
CA LEU A 398 -25.04 9.75 15.53
C LEU A 398 -24.36 11.06 15.12
N SER A 399 -23.25 11.42 15.77
CA SER A 399 -22.44 12.61 15.45
C SER A 399 -21.82 12.52 14.06
N PHE A 400 -21.36 11.33 13.65
CA PHE A 400 -20.91 11.07 12.29
C PHE A 400 -22.03 11.31 11.27
N LEU A 401 -23.23 10.78 11.54
CA LEU A 401 -24.38 11.00 10.66
C LEU A 401 -24.77 12.47 10.56
N ASP A 402 -24.68 13.25 11.64
CA ASP A 402 -24.91 14.70 11.59
C ASP A 402 -23.93 15.40 10.64
N ARG A 403 -22.65 15.03 10.67
CA ARG A 403 -21.64 15.57 9.74
C ARG A 403 -21.94 15.19 8.28
N ILE A 404 -22.40 13.97 8.05
CA ILE A 404 -22.78 13.49 6.71
C ILE A 404 -24.03 14.20 6.20
N GLN A 405 -25.03 14.42 7.06
CA GLN A 405 -26.25 15.16 6.72
C GLN A 405 -25.92 16.60 6.32
N ASN A 406 -25.11 17.28 7.15
CA ASN A 406 -24.61 18.62 6.86
C ASN A 406 -23.84 18.68 5.52
N LEU A 407 -23.00 17.68 5.25
CA LEU A 407 -22.29 17.56 3.97
C LEU A 407 -23.25 17.44 2.79
N ILE A 408 -24.32 16.65 2.90
CA ILE A 408 -25.31 16.47 1.84
C ILE A 408 -26.08 17.76 1.56
N GLU A 409 -26.51 18.48 2.60
CA GLU A 409 -27.22 19.75 2.48
C GLU A 409 -26.40 20.81 1.72
N HIS A 410 -25.10 20.89 2.03
CA HIS A 410 -24.17 21.85 1.42
C HIS A 410 -23.54 21.35 0.10
N SER A 411 -23.85 20.13 -0.33
CA SER A 411 -23.40 19.59 -1.62
C SER A 411 -24.39 19.85 -2.77
N SER A 412 -25.45 20.63 -2.52
CA SER A 412 -26.44 20.96 -3.55
C SER A 412 -25.80 21.79 -4.67
N GLN A 413 -26.08 21.44 -5.93
CA GLN A 413 -25.67 22.25 -7.06
C GLN A 413 -26.66 23.40 -7.26
N GLU A 414 -26.24 24.63 -7.01
CA GLU A 414 -26.97 25.80 -7.48
C GLU A 414 -26.84 25.91 -9.00
N VAL A 415 -27.99 25.96 -9.70
CA VAL A 415 -28.04 26.07 -11.17
C VAL A 415 -27.55 27.45 -11.57
N THR A 416 -26.24 27.57 -11.82
CA THR A 416 -25.59 28.85 -12.14
C THR A 416 -25.56 29.18 -13.62
N SER A 417 -26.00 28.29 -14.53
CA SER A 417 -26.22 28.67 -15.93
C SER A 417 -27.26 27.80 -16.63
N PHE A 418 -28.21 28.44 -17.31
CA PHE A 418 -29.08 27.78 -18.28
C PHE A 418 -28.23 27.34 -19.48
N GLY A 419 -28.08 26.02 -19.68
CA GLY A 419 -27.58 25.44 -20.94
C GLY A 419 -26.19 24.81 -20.93
N ALA A 420 -25.46 24.76 -19.80
CA ALA A 420 -24.23 23.99 -19.72
C ALA A 420 -24.54 22.48 -19.52
N LEU A 421 -23.98 21.62 -20.37
CA LEU A 421 -24.12 20.17 -20.28
C LEU A 421 -23.65 19.68 -18.89
N GLU A 422 -24.60 19.19 -18.11
CA GLU A 422 -24.47 18.86 -16.69
C GLU A 422 -23.61 17.60 -16.49
N ARG A 423 -22.30 17.75 -16.30
CA ARG A 423 -21.39 16.62 -16.00
C ARG A 423 -20.98 16.66 -14.53
N GLN A 424 -21.22 15.55 -13.80
CA GLN A 424 -20.64 15.33 -12.47
C GLN A 424 -19.11 15.44 -12.57
N THR A 425 -18.50 16.14 -11.63
CA THR A 425 -17.04 16.21 -11.58
C THR A 425 -16.46 14.88 -11.07
N PRO A 426 -15.25 14.48 -11.50
CA PRO A 426 -14.58 13.30 -10.95
C PRO A 426 -14.48 13.32 -9.42
N GLU A 427 -14.29 14.50 -8.83
CA GLU A 427 -14.27 14.71 -7.39
C GLU A 427 -15.62 14.31 -6.76
N GLN A 428 -16.73 14.83 -7.28
CA GLN A 428 -18.06 14.47 -6.77
C GLN A 428 -18.32 12.96 -6.81
N SER A 429 -17.88 12.28 -7.88
CA SER A 429 -17.99 10.82 -7.99
C SER A 429 -17.16 10.08 -6.95
N VAL A 430 -15.94 10.54 -6.65
CA VAL A 430 -15.08 9.92 -5.64
C VAL A 430 -15.65 10.13 -4.23
N LEU A 431 -16.18 11.30 -3.92
CA LEU A 431 -16.85 11.57 -2.63
C LEU A 431 -18.10 10.74 -2.46
N GLU A 432 -18.91 10.60 -3.52
CA GLU A 432 -20.09 9.73 -3.51
C GLU A 432 -19.73 8.29 -3.12
N VAL A 433 -18.68 7.72 -3.74
CA VAL A 433 -18.20 6.38 -3.41
C VAL A 433 -17.64 6.30 -1.99
N GLY A 434 -16.86 7.31 -1.57
CA GLY A 434 -16.28 7.39 -0.23
C GLY A 434 -17.35 7.45 0.87
N LEU A 435 -18.36 8.29 0.70
CA LEU A 435 -19.48 8.43 1.63
C LEU A 435 -20.29 7.13 1.69
N ALA A 436 -20.71 6.60 0.54
CA ALA A 436 -21.53 5.39 0.47
C ALA A 436 -20.82 4.18 1.10
N SER A 437 -19.52 4.01 0.83
CA SER A 437 -18.72 2.93 1.41
C SER A 437 -18.53 3.09 2.92
N THR A 438 -18.23 4.30 3.40
CA THR A 438 -18.03 4.57 4.82
C THR A 438 -19.31 4.35 5.64
N VAL A 439 -20.44 4.88 5.18
CA VAL A 439 -21.74 4.70 5.84
C VAL A 439 -22.15 3.22 5.85
N SER A 440 -21.96 2.52 4.73
CA SER A 440 -22.26 1.09 4.65
C SER A 440 -21.38 0.29 5.62
N ALA A 441 -20.09 0.56 5.69
CA ALA A 441 -19.17 -0.11 6.59
C ALA A 441 -19.53 0.16 8.07
N MET A 442 -19.86 1.40 8.41
CA MET A 442 -20.32 1.78 9.75
C MET A 442 -21.56 0.96 10.15
N LEU A 443 -22.62 1.01 9.34
CA LEU A 443 -23.89 0.35 9.65
C LEU A 443 -23.76 -1.18 9.72
N GLN A 444 -22.89 -1.78 8.91
CA GLN A 444 -22.63 -3.23 8.93
C GLN A 444 -21.95 -3.69 10.22
N GLN A 445 -21.19 -2.82 10.87
CA GLN A 445 -20.44 -3.14 12.08
C GLN A 445 -21.22 -2.77 13.35
N CYS A 446 -22.30 -1.99 13.23
CA CYS A 446 -23.17 -1.62 14.35
C CYS A 446 -23.97 -2.80 14.91
N SER A 447 -24.11 -2.83 16.23
CA SER A 447 -25.11 -3.64 16.92
C SER A 447 -26.54 -3.29 16.48
N THR A 448 -27.50 -4.17 16.77
CA THR A 448 -28.92 -3.91 16.45
C THR A 448 -29.45 -2.63 17.08
N ALA A 449 -29.08 -2.32 18.32
CA ALA A 449 -29.56 -1.13 19.02
C ALA A 449 -29.06 0.16 18.32
N ILE A 450 -27.74 0.27 18.12
CA ILE A 450 -27.10 1.43 17.48
C ILE A 450 -27.60 1.58 16.04
N TYR A 451 -27.74 0.48 15.31
CA TYR A 451 -28.31 0.47 13.97
C TYR A 451 -29.72 1.07 13.94
N MET A 452 -30.58 0.75 14.92
CA MET A 452 -31.94 1.28 14.96
C MET A 452 -31.97 2.79 15.23
N SER A 453 -31.08 3.30 16.08
CA SER A 453 -30.91 4.74 16.30
C SER A 453 -30.44 5.46 15.04
N ALA A 454 -29.42 4.90 14.36
CA ALA A 454 -28.94 5.41 13.07
C ALA A 454 -30.02 5.40 11.99
N LEU A 455 -30.80 4.31 11.89
CA LEU A 455 -31.91 4.17 10.95
C LEU A 455 -32.96 5.25 11.16
N LYS A 456 -33.41 5.49 12.40
CA LYS A 456 -34.40 6.53 12.72
C LYS A 456 -33.89 7.91 12.30
N LYS A 457 -32.63 8.22 12.57
CA LYS A 457 -32.01 9.50 12.23
C LYS A 457 -31.91 9.71 10.72
N ILE A 458 -31.48 8.69 9.96
CA ILE A 458 -31.43 8.74 8.49
C ILE A 458 -32.84 8.89 7.91
N HIS A 459 -33.82 8.14 8.44
CA HIS A 459 -35.20 8.21 7.99
C HIS A 459 -35.80 9.60 8.19
N GLN A 460 -35.63 10.19 9.37
CA GLN A 460 -36.09 11.54 9.67
C GLN A 460 -35.48 12.56 8.70
N PHE A 461 -34.17 12.51 8.47
CA PHE A 461 -33.47 13.40 7.55
C PHE A 461 -33.98 13.28 6.11
N VAL A 462 -34.13 12.06 5.60
CA VAL A 462 -34.53 11.83 4.20
C VAL A 462 -35.98 12.25 3.92
N ILE A 463 -36.88 12.08 4.88
CA ILE A 463 -38.30 12.42 4.72
C ILE A 463 -38.58 13.90 4.93
N SER A 464 -37.82 14.55 5.83
CA SER A 464 -38.10 15.95 6.19
C SER A 464 -37.53 16.95 5.18
N ASN A 465 -36.62 16.51 4.31
CA ASN A 465 -35.89 17.36 3.38
C ASN A 465 -36.19 17.00 1.92
N VAL A 466 -36.21 18.04 1.06
CA VAL A 466 -36.32 17.89 -0.39
C VAL A 466 -34.93 18.10 -1.01
N PHE A 467 -34.47 17.13 -1.79
CA PHE A 467 -33.12 17.13 -2.36
C PHE A 467 -33.12 17.37 -3.87
N GLU A 468 -32.03 17.96 -4.34
CA GLU A 468 -31.70 18.07 -5.76
C GLU A 468 -31.30 16.68 -6.31
N VAL A 469 -31.70 16.33 -7.53
CA VAL A 469 -31.67 14.93 -7.98
C VAL A 469 -30.24 14.40 -8.25
N LYS A 470 -29.31 15.23 -8.71
CA LYS A 470 -28.03 14.75 -9.26
C LYS A 470 -26.93 14.58 -8.21
N VAL A 471 -26.84 15.46 -7.23
CA VAL A 471 -25.79 15.40 -6.20
C VAL A 471 -26.38 15.09 -4.84
N SER A 472 -27.09 16.02 -4.21
CA SER A 472 -27.53 15.85 -2.82
C SER A 472 -28.52 14.69 -2.66
N GLY A 473 -29.45 14.56 -3.60
CA GLY A 473 -30.42 13.46 -3.64
C GLY A 473 -29.78 12.11 -3.93
N LYS A 474 -28.72 12.08 -4.75
CA LYS A 474 -27.95 10.87 -5.01
C LYS A 474 -27.19 10.42 -3.75
N LEU A 475 -26.59 11.35 -3.02
CA LEU A 475 -25.94 11.06 -1.73
C LEU A 475 -26.95 10.58 -0.67
N ALA A 476 -28.11 11.24 -0.58
CA ALA A 476 -29.20 10.81 0.31
C ALA A 476 -29.71 9.41 -0.05
N ALA A 477 -29.87 9.11 -1.34
CA ALA A 477 -30.25 7.78 -1.81
C ALA A 477 -29.22 6.70 -1.42
N HIS A 478 -27.92 7.03 -1.40
CA HIS A 478 -26.90 6.11 -0.89
C HIS A 478 -27.02 5.83 0.60
N LEU A 479 -27.45 6.81 1.42
CA LEU A 479 -27.76 6.57 2.84
C LEU A 479 -28.90 5.55 2.98
N VAL A 480 -30.00 5.76 2.25
CA VAL A 480 -31.15 4.85 2.26
C VAL A 480 -30.73 3.45 1.81
N ARG A 481 -29.92 3.36 0.75
CA ARG A 481 -29.39 2.09 0.24
C ARG A 481 -28.52 1.39 1.28
N ALA A 482 -27.66 2.11 2.00
CA ALA A 482 -26.77 1.53 3.01
C ALA A 482 -27.56 0.90 4.16
N VAL A 483 -28.61 1.60 4.63
CA VAL A 483 -29.55 1.08 5.63
C VAL A 483 -30.26 -0.17 5.13
N ILE A 484 -30.94 -0.09 3.97
CA ILE A 484 -31.70 -1.20 3.41
C ILE A 484 -30.81 -2.42 3.17
N ARG A 485 -29.59 -2.23 2.69
CA ARG A 485 -28.65 -3.33 2.45
C ARG A 485 -28.23 -4.04 3.74
N THR A 486 -28.16 -3.32 4.85
CA THR A 486 -27.71 -3.86 6.13
C THR A 486 -28.80 -4.70 6.80
N LYS A 487 -30.04 -4.18 6.90
CA LYS A 487 -31.21 -4.93 7.38
C LYS A 487 -32.43 -4.70 6.47
N PRO A 488 -32.58 -5.52 5.41
CA PRO A 488 -33.58 -5.30 4.37
C PRO A 488 -35.02 -5.25 4.89
N GLU A 489 -35.40 -6.16 5.80
CA GLU A 489 -36.77 -6.26 6.28
C GLU A 489 -37.25 -4.99 6.99
N ILE A 490 -36.41 -4.40 7.83
CA ILE A 490 -36.75 -3.21 8.61
C ILE A 490 -36.66 -1.96 7.72
N GLY A 491 -35.58 -1.84 6.93
CA GLY A 491 -35.36 -0.70 6.05
C GLY A 491 -36.45 -0.55 4.99
N LEU A 492 -36.82 -1.64 4.31
CA LEU A 492 -37.86 -1.60 3.27
C LEU A 492 -39.23 -1.23 3.85
N LYS A 493 -39.61 -1.80 4.99
CA LYS A 493 -40.87 -1.48 5.68
C LYS A 493 -40.97 0.00 6.05
N MET A 494 -39.84 0.63 6.35
CA MET A 494 -39.79 2.02 6.80
C MET A 494 -39.85 3.02 5.62
N PHE A 495 -39.08 2.79 4.55
CA PHE A 495 -38.97 3.76 3.45
C PHE A 495 -40.00 3.55 2.33
N ILE A 496 -40.27 2.31 1.91
CA ILE A 496 -41.07 2.04 0.70
C ILE A 496 -42.51 2.58 0.80
N PRO A 497 -43.28 2.34 1.88
CA PRO A 497 -44.65 2.81 1.95
C PRO A 497 -44.77 4.33 1.82
N HIS A 498 -43.89 5.07 2.51
CA HIS A 498 -43.88 6.53 2.48
C HIS A 498 -43.51 7.07 1.10
N LEU A 499 -42.45 6.54 0.48
CA LEU A 499 -42.02 6.96 -0.85
C LEU A 499 -43.07 6.65 -1.92
N CYS A 500 -43.70 5.47 -1.88
CA CYS A 500 -44.77 5.11 -2.80
C CYS A 500 -45.99 6.03 -2.64
N SER A 501 -46.40 6.33 -1.40
CA SER A 501 -47.51 7.24 -1.12
C SER A 501 -47.24 8.63 -1.70
N ASN A 502 -46.05 9.20 -1.46
CA ASN A 502 -45.70 10.52 -1.98
C ASN A 502 -45.67 10.56 -3.51
N ILE A 503 -45.09 9.54 -4.16
CA ILE A 503 -45.08 9.44 -5.62
C ILE A 503 -46.50 9.39 -6.17
N GLN A 504 -47.41 8.62 -5.54
CA GLN A 504 -48.80 8.56 -5.95
C GLN A 504 -49.51 9.92 -5.82
N THR A 505 -49.30 10.63 -4.71
CA THR A 505 -49.84 11.98 -4.52
C THR A 505 -49.34 12.94 -5.60
N PHE A 506 -48.04 12.99 -5.87
CA PHE A 506 -47.48 13.87 -6.91
C PHE A 506 -47.96 13.52 -8.33
N LEU A 507 -48.20 12.24 -8.62
CA LEU A 507 -48.75 11.80 -9.90
C LEU A 507 -50.23 12.18 -10.05
N GLN A 508 -51.00 12.16 -8.96
CA GLN A 508 -52.39 12.62 -8.95
C GLN A 508 -52.48 14.13 -9.16
N ASP A 509 -51.66 14.91 -8.45
CA ASP A 509 -51.62 16.38 -8.59
C ASP A 509 -51.21 16.82 -10.01
N ARG A 510 -50.25 16.12 -10.64
CA ARG A 510 -49.86 16.41 -12.03
C ARG A 510 -50.96 16.12 -13.05
N LYS A 511 -51.81 15.12 -12.82
CA LYS A 511 -52.96 14.87 -13.70
C LYS A 511 -53.94 16.05 -13.69
N PHE A 512 -54.13 16.70 -12.54
CA PHE A 512 -54.96 17.91 -12.44
C PHE A 512 -54.35 19.12 -13.16
N CYS A 513 -53.02 19.31 -13.13
CA CYS A 513 -52.35 20.41 -13.84
C CYS A 513 -52.37 20.26 -15.38
N ILE A 514 -52.34 19.04 -15.92
CA ILE A 514 -52.42 18.82 -17.38
C ILE A 514 -53.85 18.98 -17.89
N SER A 515 -54.88 18.77 -17.06
CA SER A 515 -56.28 19.03 -17.42
C SER A 515 -56.69 20.52 -17.37
N TYR A 516 -55.80 21.41 -16.92
CA TYR A 516 -56.01 22.87 -16.87
C TYR A 516 -55.17 23.66 -17.89
N LEU A 517 -54.37 22.96 -18.71
CA LEU A 517 -53.72 23.46 -19.93
C LEU A 517 -54.47 22.90 -21.14
#